data_AF-A0A4Q2KUM5-F1
#
_entry.id   AF-A0A4Q2KUM5-F1
#
_cell.length_a   1.000
_cell.length_b   1.000
_cell.length_c   1.000
_cell.angle_alpha   90.00
_cell.angle_beta   90.00
_cell.angle_gamma   90.00
#
_symmetry.space_group_name_H-M   'P 1'
#
loop_
_entity.id
_entity.type
_entity.pdbx_description
1 polymer ?
#
loop_
_entity_poly.entity_id
_entity_poly.type
_entity_poly.pdbx_seq_one_letter_code
_entity_poly.pdbx_strand_id
1 'polypeptide(L)' 'MSTFIERMKNEKEELDIKMEKLADFLEKDNTEKLTEQEIELLIAQHNAMQVYSFILKQRIALY' A
#
# COMPACT_ATOMS: atom_id res chain seq x y z
N MET A 1 20.13 -15.21 5.34
CA MET A 1 19.54 -14.03 6.00
C MET A 1 19.45 -12.81 5.10
N SER A 2 20.49 -12.44 4.34
CA SER A 2 20.44 -11.28 3.43
C SER A 2 19.24 -11.32 2.48
N THR A 3 18.97 -12.48 1.87
CA THR A 3 17.86 -12.67 0.92
C THR A 3 16.47 -12.47 1.52
N PHE A 4 16.28 -12.70 2.83
CA PHE A 4 14.98 -12.52 3.48
C PHE A 4 14.69 -11.05 3.79
N ILE A 5 15.70 -10.32 4.29
CA ILE A 5 15.59 -8.88 4.56
C ILE A 5 15.42 -8.11 3.26
N GLU A 6 16.18 -8.47 2.23
CA GLU A 6 16.09 -7.87 0.90
C GLU A 6 14.71 -8.09 0.27
N ARG A 7 14.15 -9.31 0.39
CA ARG A 7 12.76 -9.57 -0.03
C ARG A 7 11.75 -8.67 0.69
N MET A 8 11.88 -8.48 2.00
CA MET A 8 10.98 -7.59 2.76
C MET A 8 11.13 -6.12 2.35
N LYS A 9 12.35 -5.66 2.07
CA LYS A 9 12.61 -4.30 1.57
C LYS A 9 11.96 -4.08 0.20
N ASN A 10 12.17 -5.01 -0.73
CA ASN A 10 11.59 -4.94 -2.07
C ASN A 10 10.05 -4.99 -2.00
N GLU A 11 9.50 -5.89 -1.19
CA GLU A 11 8.05 -5.99 -0.99
C GLU A 11 7.46 -4.68 -0.43
N LYS A 12 8.15 -4.04 0.52
CA LYS A 12 7.73 -2.74 1.06
C LYS A 12 7.77 -1.66 -0.01
N GLU A 13 8.83 -1.59 -0.79
CA GLU A 13 8.98 -0.60 -1.87
C GLU A 13 7.89 -0.76 -2.94
N GLU A 14 7.63 -1.99 -3.38
CA GLU A 14 6.54 -2.29 -4.30
C GLU A 14 5.16 -1.91 -3.74
N LEU A 15 4.94 -2.14 -2.44
CA LEU A 15 3.71 -1.79 -1.75
C LEU A 15 3.53 -0.27 -1.65
N ASP A 16 4.59 0.46 -1.32
CA ASP A 16 4.58 1.93 -1.22
C ASP A 16 4.23 2.56 -2.58
N ILE A 17 4.82 2.07 -3.68
CA ILE A 17 4.50 2.53 -5.05
C ILE A 17 3.02 2.28 -5.39
N LYS A 18 2.48 1.11 -5.04
CA LYS A 18 1.06 0.80 -5.28
C LYS A 18 0.14 1.70 -4.44
N MET A 19 0.55 1.99 -3.21
CA MET A 19 -0.19 2.83 -2.28
C MET A 19 -0.26 4.27 -2.78
N GLU A 20 0.86 4.84 -3.22
CA GLU A 20 0.92 6.18 -3.82
C GLU A 20 0.02 6.28 -5.05
N LYS A 21 0.09 5.30 -5.96
CA LYS A 21 -0.78 5.27 -7.15
C LYS A 21 -2.27 5.19 -6.81
N LEU A 22 -2.63 4.47 -5.75
CA LEU A 22 -4.01 4.36 -5.30
C LEU A 22 -4.49 5.65 -4.64
N ALA A 23 -3.64 6.29 -3.82
CA ALA A 23 -3.93 7.61 -3.25
C ALA A 23 -4.15 8.65 -4.36
N ASP A 24 -3.24 8.70 -5.34
CA ASP A 24 -3.34 9.55 -6.53
C ASP A 24 -4.63 9.32 -7.31
N PHE A 25 -5.06 8.06 -7.44
CA PHE A 25 -6.29 7.70 -8.12
C PHE A 25 -7.52 8.23 -7.35
N LEU A 26 -7.52 8.10 -6.02
CA LEU A 26 -8.61 8.55 -5.16
C LEU A 26 -8.71 10.09 -5.08
N GLU A 27 -7.60 10.82 -5.24
CA GLU A 27 -7.56 12.29 -5.14
C GLU A 27 -7.91 13.04 -6.44
N LYS A 28 -7.65 12.45 -7.62
CA LYS A 28 -7.71 13.15 -8.92
C LYS A 28 -9.09 13.15 -9.59
N ASP A 29 -10.19 13.10 -8.85
CA ASP A 29 -11.57 12.96 -9.37
C ASP A 29 -11.76 11.76 -10.34
N ASN A 30 -10.83 10.80 -10.37
CA ASN A 30 -10.95 9.61 -11.23
C ASN A 30 -12.02 8.61 -10.73
N THR A 31 -12.64 8.92 -9.60
CA THR A 31 -13.70 8.14 -8.97
C THR A 31 -15.09 8.45 -9.53
N GLU A 32 -15.25 9.43 -10.43
CA GLU A 32 -16.53 9.82 -11.04
C GLU A 32 -17.29 8.65 -11.71
N LYS A 33 -16.58 7.60 -12.13
CA LYS A 33 -17.15 6.42 -12.78
C LYS A 33 -17.40 5.24 -11.84
N LEU A 34 -17.05 5.38 -10.57
CA LEU A 34 -17.19 4.34 -9.57
C LEU A 34 -18.44 4.56 -8.75
N THR A 35 -19.02 3.46 -8.29
CA THR A 35 -20.04 3.47 -7.25
C THR A 35 -19.43 3.80 -5.89
N GLU A 36 -20.25 4.27 -4.95
CA GLU A 36 -19.82 4.53 -3.57
C GLU A 36 -19.15 3.30 -2.94
N GLN A 37 -19.70 2.11 -3.19
CA GLN A 37 -19.16 0.85 -2.67
C GLN A 37 -17.77 0.53 -3.24
N GLU A 38 -17.52 0.79 -4.52
CA GLU A 38 -16.19 0.61 -5.13
C GLU A 38 -15.17 1.57 -4.53
N ILE A 39 -15.58 2.82 -4.27
CA ILE A 39 -14.73 3.82 -3.62
C ILE A 39 -14.39 3.39 -2.19
N GLU A 40 -15.38 2.94 -1.41
CA GLU A 40 -15.17 2.42 -0.05
C GLU A 40 -14.18 1.25 -0.02
N LEU A 41 -14.29 0.32 -0.98
CA LEU A 41 -13.35 -0.80 -1.09
C LEU A 41 -11.93 -0.35 -1.41
N LEU A 42 -11.76 0.65 -2.28
CA LEU A 42 -10.44 1.22 -2.60
C LEU A 42 -9.83 1.95 -1.40
N ILE A 43 -10.65 2.68 -0.63
CA ILE A 43 -10.21 3.33 0.62
C ILE A 43 -9.79 2.26 1.64
N ALA A 44 -10.60 1.21 1.82
CA ALA A 44 -10.30 0.10 2.71
C ALA A 44 -9.00 -0.62 2.30
N GLN A 45 -8.80 -0.83 0.99
CA GLN A 45 -7.57 -1.37 0.43
C GLN A 45 -6.37 -0.48 0.75
N HIS A 46 -6.46 0.83 0.52
CA HIS A 46 -5.39 1.78 0.83
C HIS A 46 -5.01 1.73 2.31
N ASN A 47 -5.99 1.72 3.21
CA ASN A 47 -5.77 1.60 4.65
C ASN A 47 -5.09 0.28 5.03
N ALA A 48 -5.49 -0.83 4.43
CA ALA A 48 -4.85 -2.14 4.67
C ALA A 48 -3.39 -2.14 4.20
N MET A 49 -3.09 -1.49 3.07
CA MET A 49 -1.73 -1.34 2.55
C MET A 49 -0.86 -0.49 3.47
N GLN A 50 -1.38 0.59 4.05
CA GLN A 50 -0.67 1.40 5.04
C GLN A 50 -0.29 0.58 6.28
N VAL A 51 -1.24 -0.20 6.82
CA VAL A 51 -0.99 -1.10 7.95
C VAL A 51 0.08 -2.13 7.59
N TYR A 52 0.00 -2.71 6.39
CA TYR A 52 0.98 -3.71 5.98
C TYR A 52 2.39 -3.12 5.78
N SER A 53 2.50 -1.93 5.16
CA SER A 53 3.77 -1.21 4.99
C SER A 53 4.40 -0.87 6.36
N PHE A 54 3.59 -0.48 7.34
CA PHE A 54 4.04 -0.27 8.71
C PHE A 54 4.59 -1.57 9.33
N ILE A 55 3.89 -2.69 9.19
CA ILE A 55 4.36 -4.00 9.69
C ILE A 55 5.69 -4.39 9.03
N LEU A 56 5.83 -4.22 7.71
CA LEU A 56 7.08 -4.49 6.99
C LEU A 56 8.22 -3.62 7.52
N LYS A 57 7.99 -2.32 7.76
CA LYS A 57 8.98 -1.42 8.37
C LYS A 57 9.46 -1.94 9.74
N GLN A 58 8.52 -2.34 10.60
CA GLN A 58 8.86 -2.87 11.93
C GLN A 58 9.64 -4.18 11.84
N ARG A 59 9.28 -5.07 10.91
CA ARG A 59 9.97 -6.34 10.68
C ARG A 59 11.38 -6.16 10.13
N ILE A 60 11.58 -5.22 9.22
CA ILE A 60 12.90 -4.88 8.68
C ILE A 60 13.82 -4.35 9.78
N ALA A 61 13.30 -3.55 10.71
CA ALA A 61 14.07 -2.96 11.80
C ALA A 61 14.57 -3.97 12.86
N LEU A 62 14.12 -5.23 12.81
CA LEU A 62 14.62 -6.30 13.69
C LEU A 62 15.97 -6.88 13.24
N TYR A 63 16.53 -6.41 12.13
CA TYR A 63 17.76 -6.90 11.51
C TYR A 63 18.69 -5.75 11.09
#